data_AF-A0A535U6P9-F1
#
_entry.id   AF-A0A535U6P9-F1
#
_cell.length_a   1.000
_cell.length_b   1.000
_cell.length_c   1.000
_cell.angle_alpha   90.00
_cell.angle_beta   90.00
_cell.angle_gamma   90.00
#
_symmetry.space_group_name_H-M   'P 1'
#
loop_
_entity.id
_entity.type
_entity.pdbx_description
1 polymer ?
#
loop_
_entity_poly.entity_id
_entity_poly.type
_entity_poly.pdbx_seq_one_letter_code
_entity_poly.pdbx_strand_id
1 'polypeptide(L)' 'MSAWLAGFIALLQGSTELFPVSSLGHAVVVPDLLRLDFRPTDESFVPFLVLLHL' A
#
# COMPACT_ATOMS: atom_id res chain seq x y z
N MET A 1 2.58 -8.75 7.45
CA MET A 1 3.01 -8.27 6.11
C MET A 1 4.45 -8.71 5.80
N SER A 2 4.73 -9.22 4.60
CA SER A 2 6.10 -9.60 4.19
C SER A 2 6.94 -8.38 3.80
N ALA A 3 8.27 -8.45 3.92
CA ALA A 3 9.17 -7.34 3.57
C ALA A 3 9.08 -6.95 2.08
N TRP A 4 8.86 -7.93 1.19
CA TRP A 4 8.63 -7.69 -0.23
C TRP A 4 7.35 -6.88 -0.48
N LEU A 5 6.24 -7.28 0.14
CA LEU A 5 4.97 -6.56 0.03
C LEU A 5 5.07 -5.16 0.62
N ALA A 6 5.77 -5.00 1.76
CA ALA A 6 6.01 -3.69 2.38
C ALA A 6 6.79 -2.75 1.44
N GLY A 7 7.87 -3.23 0.83
CA GLY A 7 8.65 -2.45 -0.15
C GLY A 7 7.83 -2.09 -1.39
N PHE A 8 7.01 -3.02 -1.89
CA PHE A 8 6.10 -2.77 -3.01
C PHE A 8 5.07 -1.67 -2.68
N ILE A 9 4.39 -1.78 -1.53
CA ILE A 9 3.41 -0.79 -1.09
C ILE A 9 4.06 0.58 -0.86
N ALA A 10 5.27 0.63 -0.29
CA ALA A 10 6.01 1.88 -0.09
C ALA A 10 6.31 2.60 -1.41
N LEU A 11 6.79 1.87 -2.43
CA LEU A 11 7.03 2.43 -3.76
C LEU A 11 5.73 2.89 -4.42
N LEU A 12 4.68 2.06 -4.36
CA LEU A 12 3.39 2.39 -4.94
C LEU A 12 2.79 3.64 -4.29
N GLN A 13 2.68 3.65 -2.97
CA GLN A 13 2.13 4.77 -2.21
C GLN A 13 2.93 6.04 -2.48
N GLY A 14 4.26 6.01 -2.33
CA GLY A 14 5.12 7.17 -2.58
C GLY A 14 5.03 7.70 -4.01
N SER A 15 4.91 6.83 -5.01
CA SER A 15 4.74 7.25 -6.41
C SER A 15 3.36 7.86 -6.69
N THR A 16 2.30 7.29 -6.12
CA THR A 16 0.91 7.76 -6.33
C THR A 16 0.58 9.02 -5.54
N GLU A 17 1.29 9.29 -4.43
CA GLU A 17 1.12 10.51 -3.64
C GLU A 17 1.58 11.77 -4.39
N LEU A 18 2.52 11.62 -5.32
CA LEU A 18 2.98 12.71 -6.19
C LEU A 18 1.90 13.21 -7.15
N PHE A 19 0.81 12.45 -7.30
CA PHE A 19 -0.27 12.76 -8.22
C PHE A 19 -1.63 12.75 -7.47
N PRO A 20 -2.61 13.55 -7.88
CA PRO A 20 -3.93 13.57 -7.24
C PRO A 20 -4.79 12.38 -7.70
N VAL A 21 -4.33 11.15 -7.45
CA VAL A 21 -4.92 9.89 -7.97
C VAL A 21 -5.39 8.91 -6.89
N SER A 22 -5.48 9.35 -5.62
CA SER A 22 -5.80 8.50 -4.46
C SER A 22 -4.76 7.38 -4.23
N SER A 23 -3.76 7.67 -3.42
CA SER A 23 -2.73 6.70 -3.03
C SER A 23 -3.28 5.52 -2.23
N LEU A 24 -4.28 5.75 -1.38
CA LEU A 24 -4.98 4.70 -0.62
C LEU A 24 -5.69 3.70 -1.54
N GLY A 25 -6.40 4.18 -2.57
CA GLY A 25 -7.07 3.31 -3.53
C GLY A 25 -6.08 2.38 -4.24
N HIS A 26 -4.92 2.89 -4.64
CA HIS A 26 -3.88 2.09 -5.27
C HIS A 26 -3.25 1.09 -4.29
N ALA A 27 -2.99 1.50 -3.05
CA ALA A 27 -2.44 0.63 -2.01
C ALA A 27 -3.34 -0.56 -1.65
N VAL A 28 -4.65 -0.50 -1.96
CA VAL A 28 -5.60 -1.60 -1.78
C VAL A 28 -5.85 -2.39 -3.07
N VAL A 29 -6.08 -1.70 -4.20
CA VAL A 29 -6.52 -2.34 -5.44
C VAL A 29 -5.38 -3.02 -6.19
N VAL A 30 -4.20 -2.40 -6.26
CA VAL A 30 -3.07 -2.92 -7.06
C VAL A 30 -2.53 -4.24 -6.49
N PRO A 31 -2.30 -4.39 -5.16
CA PRO A 31 -1.84 -5.67 -4.61
C PRO A 31 -2.85 -6.81 -4.85
N ASP A 32 -4.14 -6.53 -4.73
CA ASP A 32 -5.23 -7.49 -4.96
C ASP A 32 -5.28 -7.92 -6.44
N LEU A 33 -5.16 -6.96 -7.37
CA LEU A 33 -5.12 -7.24 -8.82
C LEU A 33 -3.91 -8.11 -9.21
N LEU A 34 -2.77 -7.89 -8.55
CA LEU A 34 -1.55 -8.68 -8.75
C LEU A 34 -1.55 -10.00 -7.97
N ARG A 35 -2.62 -10.30 -7.22
CA ARG A 35 -2.76 -11.49 -6.35
C ARG A 35 -1.58 -11.64 -5.39
N LEU A 36 -1.05 -10.53 -4.89
CA LEU A 36 -0.06 -10.55 -3.81
C LEU A 36 -0.75 -11.01 -2.52
N ASP A 37 0.00 -11.66 -1.62
CA ASP A 37 -0.52 -12.11 -0.31
C ASP A 37 -0.79 -10.91 0.61
N PHE A 38 -1.88 -10.22 0.30
CA PHE A 38 -2.29 -8.93 0.81
C PHE A 38 -3.60 -9.08 1.58
N ARG A 39 -3.63 -8.56 2.82
CA ARG A 39 -4.82 -8.56 3.68
C ARG A 39 -5.10 -7.14 4.17
N PRO A 40 -6.05 -6.40 3.56
CA PRO A 40 -6.38 -5.05 3.99
C PRO A 40 -7.04 -5.01 5.38
N THR A 41 -7.54 -6.15 5.87
CA THR A 41 -8.13 -6.28 7.21
C THR A 41 -7.10 -6.53 8.31
N ASP A 42 -5.81 -6.63 7.98
CA ASP A 42 -4.74 -6.78 8.97
C ASP A 42 -4.60 -5.47 9.77
N GLU A 43 -4.58 -5.55 11.10
CA GLU A 43 -4.49 -4.40 12.00
C GLU A 43 -3.22 -3.57 11.74
N SER A 44 -2.18 -4.18 11.19
CA SER A 44 -0.92 -3.52 10.83
C SER A 44 -0.99 -2.68 9.55
N PHE A 45 -2.00 -2.87 8.70
CA PHE A 45 -2.04 -2.27 7.36
C PHE A 45 -2.25 -0.75 7.39
N VAL A 46 -3.30 -0.28 8.06
CA VAL A 46 -3.62 1.16 8.13
C VAL A 46 -2.50 1.94 8.82
N PRO A 47 -1.97 1.51 9.99
CA PRO A 47 -0.82 2.18 10.61
C PRO A 47 0.41 2.24 9.71
N PHE A 48 0.66 1.20 8.91
CA PHE A 48 1.77 1.18 7.97
C PHE A 48 1.60 2.19 6.82
N LEU A 49 0.40 2.30 6.24
CA LEU A 49 0.13 3.32 5.20
C LEU A 49 0.28 4.74 5.75
N VAL A 50 -0.21 4.99 6.97
CA VAL A 50 -0.05 6.28 7.65
C VAL A 50 1.42 6.61 7.87
N LEU A 51 2.24 5.63 8.31
CA LEU A 51 3.69 5.80 8.47
C LEU A 51 4.37 6.19 7.15
N LEU A 52 3.98 5.58 6.04
CA LEU A 52 4.54 5.85 4.71
C LEU A 52 4.12 7.21 4.13
N HIS A 53 3.07 7.83 4.70
CA HIS A 53 2.49 9.09 4.22
C HIS A 53 3.03 10.31 4.99
N LEU A 54 3.81 10.12 6.05
CA LEU A 54 4.51 11.18 6.79
C LEU A 54 5.66 11.77 5.98
#